data_AF-A0A374U3L8-F1
#
_entry.id   AF-A0A374U3L8-F1
#
_cell.length_a   1.000
_cell.length_b   1.000
_cell.length_c   1.000
_cell.angle_alpha   90.00
_cell.angle_beta   90.00
_cell.angle_gamma   90.00
#
_symmetry.space_group_name_H-M   'P 1'
#
loop_
_entity.id
_entity.type
_entity.pdbx_description
1 polymer ?
#
loop_
_entity_poly.entity_id
_entity_poly.type
_entity_poly.pdbx_seq_one_letter_code
_entity_poly.pdbx_strand_id
1 'polypeptide(L)'
;MPAKRPVRRMTVPEEVAPTLMANQDTRHKGDSISTRKKGKCITFWVTDEQKAEISTYAAEHNTTVSRLIVEGLELRMNRDSI
;
A
#
# COMPACT_ATOMS: atom_id res chain seq x y z
N MET A 1 21.87 5.68 9.00
CA MET A 1 21.14 4.43 8.68
C MET A 1 21.67 3.90 7.35
N PRO A 2 22.32 2.73 7.27
CA PRO A 2 22.72 2.16 5.99
C PRO A 2 21.48 1.67 5.23
N ALA A 3 21.24 2.18 4.03
CA ALA A 3 20.12 1.72 3.19
C ALA A 3 20.36 0.25 2.80
N LYS A 4 19.41 -0.64 3.13
CA LYS A 4 19.44 -2.05 2.69
C LYS A 4 19.44 -2.07 1.16
N ARG A 5 20.51 -2.58 0.56
CA ARG A 5 20.59 -2.76 -0.90
C ARG A 5 19.50 -3.74 -1.35
N PRO A 6 18.78 -3.46 -2.44
CA PRO A 6 17.76 -4.36 -2.95
C PRO A 6 18.42 -5.66 -3.41
N VAL A 7 18.07 -6.78 -2.75
CA VAL A 7 18.49 -8.11 -3.16
C VAL A 7 17.53 -8.59 -4.24
N ARG A 8 18.01 -8.70 -5.49
CA ARG A 8 17.23 -9.32 -6.56
C ARG A 8 17.12 -10.83 -6.27
N ARG A 9 15.92 -11.32 -5.95
CA ARG A 9 15.61 -12.76 -6.02
C ARG A 9 15.57 -13.15 -7.50
N MET A 10 16.70 -13.58 -8.04
CA MET A 10 16.74 -14.25 -9.34
C MET A 10 16.92 -15.74 -9.06
N THR A 11 15.97 -16.57 -9.46
CA THR A 11 16.24 -17.99 -9.70
C THR A 11 17.10 -18.05 -10.95
N VAL A 12 18.38 -18.43 -10.80
CA VAL A 12 19.27 -18.64 -11.95
C VAL A 12 18.84 -19.97 -12.58
N PRO A 13 18.36 -19.99 -13.84
CA PRO A 13 18.07 -21.24 -14.51
C PRO A 13 19.38 -22.00 -14.76
N GLU A 14 19.33 -23.33 -14.58
CA GLU A 14 20.49 -24.23 -14.71
C GLU A 14 20.99 -24.33 -16.16
N GLU A 15 20.10 -24.09 -17.13
CA GLU A 15 20.42 -24.09 -18.56
C GLU A 15 20.15 -22.74 -19.22
N VAL A 16 20.98 -22.40 -20.21
CA VAL A 16 20.82 -21.18 -21.02
C VAL A 16 19.64 -21.37 -21.96
N ALA A 17 18.68 -20.46 -21.88
CA ALA A 17 17.46 -20.56 -22.67
C ALA A 17 17.77 -20.45 -24.18
N PRO A 18 17.17 -21.31 -25.03
CA PRO A 18 17.49 -21.38 -26.46
C PRO A 18 17.05 -20.15 -27.25
N THR A 19 16.17 -19.32 -26.69
CA THR A 19 15.72 -18.05 -27.28
C THR A 19 15.63 -16.97 -26.21
N LEU A 20 15.75 -15.70 -26.64
CA LEU A 20 15.75 -14.53 -25.76
C LEU A 20 14.52 -14.46 -24.82
N MET A 21 13.36 -14.97 -25.27
CA MET A 21 12.09 -14.88 -24.54
C MET A 21 11.72 -16.17 -23.78
N ALA A 22 12.52 -17.23 -23.87
CA ALA A 22 12.16 -18.53 -23.31
C ALA A 22 12.11 -18.56 -21.77
N ASN A 23 12.78 -17.62 -21.09
CA ASN A 23 12.71 -17.44 -19.63
C ASN A 23 11.61 -16.45 -19.20
N GLN A 24 10.72 -16.02 -20.11
CA GLN A 24 9.64 -15.13 -19.73
C GLN A 24 8.60 -15.87 -18.88
N ASP A 25 8.41 -15.43 -17.64
CA ASP A 25 7.31 -15.92 -16.80
C ASP A 25 5.98 -15.46 -17.40
N THR A 26 5.26 -16.39 -18.02
CA THR A 26 3.90 -16.19 -18.55
C THR A 26 2.83 -16.63 -17.55
N ARG A 27 3.19 -17.41 -16.53
CA ARG A 27 2.25 -18.00 -15.57
C ARG A 27 1.80 -16.99 -14.52
N HIS A 28 2.71 -16.16 -14.04
CA HIS A 28 2.42 -15.11 -13.06
C HIS A 28 2.33 -13.72 -13.69
N LYS A 29 2.34 -13.63 -15.03
CA LYS A 29 2.27 -12.36 -15.75
C LYS A 29 0.94 -11.66 -15.46
N GLY A 30 0.98 -10.56 -14.71
CA GLY A 30 -0.22 -9.78 -14.36
C GLY A 30 -0.90 -10.21 -13.05
N ASP A 31 -0.29 -11.12 -12.29
CA ASP A 31 -0.74 -11.50 -10.94
C ASP A 31 -0.74 -10.33 -9.94
N SER A 32 -0.02 -9.24 -10.29
CA SER A 32 0.19 -8.06 -9.46
C SER A 32 -1.07 -7.21 -9.23
N ILE A 33 -2.21 -7.55 -9.86
CA ILE A 33 -3.41 -6.69 -9.88
C ILE A 33 -4.63 -7.32 -9.20
N SER A 34 -4.75 -8.66 -9.11
CA SER A 34 -6.03 -9.29 -8.75
C SER A 34 -6.21 -9.63 -7.26
N THR A 35 -5.14 -9.87 -6.49
CA THR A 35 -5.25 -10.48 -5.15
C THR A 35 -5.03 -9.54 -3.97
N ARG A 36 -4.58 -8.31 -4.20
CA ARG A 36 -4.52 -7.34 -3.11
C ARG A 36 -5.95 -6.85 -2.89
N LYS A 37 -6.65 -7.40 -1.88
CA LYS A 37 -7.89 -6.86 -1.29
C LYS A 37 -7.67 -5.39 -0.92
N LYS A 38 -7.65 -4.48 -1.89
CA LYS A 38 -7.58 -3.05 -1.65
C LYS A 38 -9.02 -2.63 -1.44
N GLY A 39 -9.34 -2.19 -0.23
CA GLY A 39 -10.60 -1.51 0.03
C GLY A 39 -10.83 -0.39 -1.00
N LYS A 40 -12.07 0.06 -1.12
CA LYS A 40 -12.42 1.16 -2.05
C LYS A 40 -11.59 2.40 -1.66
N CYS A 41 -10.85 2.95 -2.62
CA CYS A 41 -10.12 4.20 -2.43
C CYS A 41 -11.11 5.36 -2.36
N ILE A 42 -10.90 6.28 -1.42
CA ILE A 42 -11.74 7.46 -1.24
C ILE A 42 -10.83 8.69 -1.27
N THR A 43 -11.24 9.71 -2.02
CA THR A 43 -10.56 11.00 -2.12
C THR A 43 -11.44 12.07 -1.47
N PHE A 44 -10.85 12.94 -0.66
CA PHE A 44 -11.54 14.03 0.01
C PHE A 44 -10.77 15.34 -0.16
N TRP A 45 -11.49 16.46 -0.07
CA TRP A 45 -10.92 17.80 -0.03
C TRP A 45 -10.93 18.30 1.42
N VAL A 46 -9.82 18.88 1.85
CA VAL A 46 -9.63 19.50 3.17
C VAL A 46 -8.94 20.84 2.98
N THR A 47 -9.05 21.71 3.97
CA THR A 47 -8.24 22.94 3.98
C THR A 47 -6.77 22.61 4.26
N ASP A 48 -5.87 23.54 3.91
CA ASP A 48 -4.44 23.38 4.18
C ASP A 48 -4.14 23.32 5.68
N GLU A 49 -4.88 24.09 6.49
CA GLU A 49 -4.79 24.08 7.95
C GLU A 49 -5.14 22.69 8.51
N GLN A 50 -6.27 22.13 8.10
CA GLN A 50 -6.69 20.78 8.52
C GLN A 50 -5.67 19.72 8.11
N LYS A 51 -5.11 19.82 6.90
CA LYS A 51 -4.08 18.91 6.43
C LYS A 51 -2.82 18.96 7.31
N ALA A 52 -2.40 20.16 7.70
CA ALA A 52 -1.25 20.35 8.57
C ALA A 52 -1.50 19.73 9.95
N GLU A 53 -2.62 20.07 10.58
CA GLU A 53 -2.99 19.58 11.92
C GLU A 53 -3.13 18.06 11.99
N ILE A 54 -3.81 17.45 10.99
CA ILE A 54 -3.99 16.00 10.98
C ILE A 54 -2.65 15.29 10.74
N SER A 55 -1.77 15.88 9.91
CA SER A 55 -0.45 15.32 9.65
C SER A 55 0.46 15.39 10.87
N THR A 56 0.44 16.49 11.63
CA THR A 56 1.23 16.61 12.87
C THR A 56 0.73 15.62 13.92
N TYR A 57 -0.59 15.57 14.13
CA TYR A 57 -1.20 14.61 15.05
C TYR A 57 -0.85 13.15 14.69
N ALA A 58 -0.93 12.78 13.40
CA ALA A 58 -0.58 11.44 12.96
C ALA A 58 0.89 11.08 13.27
N ALA A 59 1.80 12.05 13.10
CA ALA A 59 3.23 11.86 13.39
C ALA A 59 3.49 11.70 14.90
N GLU A 60 2.86 12.51 15.74
CA GLU A 60 2.98 12.44 17.21
C GLU A 60 2.49 11.09 17.77
N HIS A 61 1.41 10.56 17.19
CA HIS A 61 0.77 9.33 17.63
C HIS A 61 1.26 8.07 16.90
N ASN A 62 2.34 8.14 16.11
CA ASN A 62 2.89 7.02 15.33
C ASN A 62 1.83 6.29 14.47
N THR A 63 0.90 7.04 13.89
CA THR A 63 -0.20 6.52 13.09
C THR A 63 -0.22 7.16 11.70
N THR A 64 -1.27 6.87 10.91
CA THR A 64 -1.46 7.45 9.59
C THR A 64 -2.76 8.25 9.54
N VAL A 65 -2.76 9.29 8.71
CA VAL A 65 -3.96 10.11 8.45
C VAL A 65 -5.15 9.25 8.04
N SER A 66 -4.93 8.27 7.15
CA SER A 66 -5.98 7.35 6.71
C SER A 66 -6.59 6.54 7.86
N ARG A 67 -5.77 6.13 8.83
CA ARG A 67 -6.24 5.37 9.99
C ARG A 67 -7.09 6.22 10.93
N LEU A 68 -6.67 7.46 11.20
CA LEU A 68 -7.43 8.42 11.99
C LEU A 68 -8.81 8.71 11.40
N ILE A 69 -8.88 8.84 10.07
CA ILE A 69 -10.15 9.10 9.38
C ILE A 69 -11.09 7.90 9.53
N VAL A 70 -10.60 6.67 9.33
CA VAL A 70 -11.41 5.46 9.45
C VAL A 70 -11.91 5.28 10.88
N GLU A 71 -11.03 5.40 11.88
CA GLU A 71 -11.41 5.29 13.30
C GLU A 71 -12.45 6.37 13.68
N GLY A 72 -12.26 7.61 13.23
CA GLY A 72 -13.23 8.69 13.45
C GLY A 72 -14.57 8.52 12.71
N LEU A 73 -14.61 7.76 11.61
CA LEU A 73 -15.85 7.39 10.93
C LEU A 73 -16.56 6.26 11.68
N GLU A 74 -15.84 5.22 12.09
CA GLU A 74 -16.38 4.10 12.88
C GLU A 74 -17.00 4.58 14.19
N LEU A 75 -16.31 5.48 14.91
CA LEU A 75 -16.83 6.08 16.14
C LEU A 75 -18.13 6.88 15.92
N ARG A 76 -18.29 7.53 14.77
CA ARG A 76 -19.50 8.29 14.44
C ARG A 76 -20.65 7.38 13.99
N MET A 77 -20.37 6.38 13.16
CA MET A 77 -21.40 5.46 12.67
C MET A 77 -21.94 4.55 13.78
N ASN A 78 -21.09 4.13 14.72
CA ASN A 78 -21.51 3.28 15.84
C ASN A 78 -22.21 4.07 16.96
N ARG A 79 -22.15 5.40 16.95
CA ARG A 79 -22.79 6.26 17.96
C ARG A 79 -24.31 6.28 17.84
N ASP A 80 -24.84 6.09 16.64
CA ASP A 80 -26.28 6.04 16.36
C ASP A 80 -26.87 4.62 16.51
N SER A 81 -26.06 3.66 16.97
CA SER A 81 -26.43 2.24 17.10
C SER A 81 -26.82 1.84 18.54
N ILE A 82 -26.95 2.81 19.46
CA ILE A 82 -27.32 2.62 20.87
C ILE A 82 -28.65 3.30 21.16
#